data_AF-M0A539-F1
#
_entry.id   AF-M0A539-F1
#
_cell.length_a   1.000
_cell.length_b   1.000
_cell.length_c   1.000
_cell.angle_alpha   90.00
_cell.angle_beta   90.00
_cell.angle_gamma   90.00
#
_symmetry.space_group_name_H-M   'P 1'
#
loop_
_entity.id
_entity.type
_entity.pdbx_description
1 polymer ?
#
loop_
_entity_poly.entity_id
_entity_poly.type
_entity_poly.pdbx_seq_one_letter_code
_entity_poly.pdbx_strand_id
1 'polypeptide(L)'
;MCGENMTHANARREISGAEQTKLATQLGATEVPDRPVTWSGLAGRIEPDQSPTLEAAGATIRTELAERLDGEVLERERDRLAARIERLPEVRETGVPNEPHGCYEAVADPGWRLYEHLAEGEFFERLDETLPRFTPTHIERTARELVLTTPLSAALDDVGFDESEKTALLIAVANDADRLARWVPSNQIPDGVEFDTETVPPLHRRAMGGALLWIRGLDRHLWQNEVLVTEEVLDAAVAHTKTMLGGLFLSATAACDIATTGRLTDEQVTAAFAAGTAVQIVGQEELLHEVFYVTDETRAPSKLR
;
A
#
# COMPACT_ATOMS: atom_id res chain seq x y z
N MET A 1 -0.71 -36.65 14.28
CA MET A 1 -0.54 -35.18 14.38
C MET A 1 0.34 -34.76 13.23
N CYS A 2 -0.26 -34.52 12.07
CA CYS A 2 0.43 -34.09 10.85
C CYS A 2 -0.49 -33.12 10.12
N GLY A 3 0.05 -31.94 9.84
CA GLY A 3 -0.23 -31.10 8.68
C GLY A 3 -1.67 -30.65 8.48
N GLU A 4 -2.00 -29.48 9.00
CA GLU A 4 -3.04 -28.65 8.37
C GLU A 4 -2.56 -28.28 6.97
N ASN A 5 -3.27 -28.80 5.97
CA ASN A 5 -3.13 -28.42 4.57
C ASN A 5 -3.52 -26.96 4.42
N MET A 6 -2.52 -26.06 4.41
CA MET A 6 -2.72 -24.72 3.89
C MET A 6 -2.90 -24.83 2.38
N THR A 7 -4.15 -24.78 1.96
CA THR A 7 -4.54 -24.80 0.54
C THR A 7 -4.43 -23.37 0.04
N HIS A 8 -3.24 -22.97 -0.44
CA HIS A 8 -3.04 -21.67 -1.06
C HIS A 8 -3.27 -21.80 -2.56
N ALA A 9 -4.54 -21.67 -2.95
CA ALA A 9 -4.94 -21.30 -4.28
C ALA A 9 -5.87 -20.09 -4.13
N ASN A 10 -5.45 -18.92 -4.60
CA ASN A 10 -6.26 -18.04 -5.44
C ASN A 10 -5.54 -16.71 -5.70
N ALA A 11 -5.38 -16.40 -6.99
CA ALA A 11 -5.18 -15.09 -7.61
C ALA A 11 -6.30 -14.04 -7.31
N ARG A 12 -7.16 -14.35 -6.34
CA ARG A 12 -8.16 -13.53 -5.71
C ARG A 12 -8.32 -14.15 -4.33
N ARG A 13 -7.45 -13.79 -3.38
CA ARG A 13 -7.48 -14.34 -2.01
C ARG A 13 -8.93 -14.40 -1.54
N GLU A 14 -9.48 -15.60 -1.37
CA GLU A 14 -10.83 -15.74 -0.85
C GLU A 14 -10.79 -15.26 0.59
N ILE A 15 -11.26 -14.03 0.80
CA ILE A 15 -11.31 -13.43 2.12
C ILE A 15 -12.21 -14.31 2.98
N SER A 16 -11.63 -14.90 4.01
CA SER A 16 -12.38 -15.78 4.92
C SER A 16 -13.37 -14.99 5.76
N GLY A 17 -14.48 -15.62 6.15
CA GLY A 17 -15.43 -15.01 7.08
C GLY A 17 -14.81 -14.63 8.42
N ALA A 18 -13.74 -15.32 8.84
CA ALA A 18 -12.98 -14.99 10.05
C ALA A 18 -12.22 -13.67 9.90
N GLU A 19 -11.56 -13.44 8.76
CA GLU A 19 -10.85 -12.17 8.47
C GLU A 19 -11.82 -10.99 8.38
N GLN A 20 -12.99 -11.21 7.78
CA GLN A 20 -14.05 -10.19 7.69
C GLN A 20 -14.62 -9.86 9.07
N THR A 21 -14.83 -10.87 9.91
CA THR A 21 -15.31 -10.68 11.29
C THR A 21 -14.26 -9.92 12.11
N LYS A 22 -12.98 -10.28 11.98
CA LYS A 22 -11.87 -9.60 12.64
C LYS A 22 -11.81 -8.12 12.22
N LEU A 23 -11.89 -7.84 10.92
CA LEU A 23 -11.93 -6.48 10.38
C LEU A 23 -13.11 -5.67 10.96
N ALA A 24 -14.33 -6.19 10.88
CA ALA A 24 -15.52 -5.50 11.37
C ALA A 24 -15.42 -5.20 12.88
N THR A 25 -14.89 -6.15 13.65
CA THR A 25 -14.66 -5.98 15.09
C THR A 25 -13.61 -4.91 15.37
N GLN A 26 -12.48 -4.94 14.65
CA GLN A 26 -11.41 -3.95 14.82
C GLN A 26 -11.88 -2.54 14.49
N LEU A 27 -12.66 -2.34 13.43
CA LEU A 27 -13.14 -1.01 13.05
C LEU A 27 -14.32 -0.51 13.92
N GLY A 28 -14.74 -1.29 14.92
CA GLY A 28 -15.83 -0.91 15.82
C GLY A 28 -17.20 -0.92 15.16
N ALA A 29 -17.43 -1.78 14.15
CA ALA A 29 -18.75 -1.94 13.55
C ALA A 29 -19.77 -2.41 14.61
N THR A 30 -20.92 -1.76 14.66
CA THR A 30 -21.95 -1.97 15.71
C THR A 30 -22.63 -3.34 15.67
N GLU A 31 -22.56 -4.06 14.55
CA GLU A 31 -23.12 -5.40 14.37
C GLU A 31 -22.15 -6.31 13.61
N VAL A 32 -22.08 -7.59 14.03
CA VAL A 32 -21.36 -8.64 13.28
C VAL A 32 -22.15 -8.94 12.01
N PRO A 33 -21.56 -8.78 10.82
CA PRO A 33 -22.33 -8.84 9.59
C PRO A 33 -22.68 -10.28 9.19
N ASP A 34 -23.97 -10.51 8.90
CA ASP A 34 -24.52 -11.79 8.39
C ASP A 34 -24.06 -12.12 6.94
N ARG A 35 -23.31 -11.22 6.31
CA ARG A 35 -22.84 -11.30 4.91
C ARG A 35 -21.40 -10.81 4.82
N PRO A 36 -20.68 -11.13 3.73
CA PRO A 36 -19.34 -10.62 3.53
C PRO A 36 -19.26 -9.10 3.68
N VAL A 37 -18.28 -8.66 4.44
CA VAL A 37 -17.99 -7.25 4.68
C VAL A 37 -17.51 -6.62 3.38
N THR A 38 -18.08 -5.47 3.01
CA THR A 38 -17.61 -4.64 1.91
C THR A 38 -17.21 -3.27 2.45
N TRP A 39 -16.34 -2.56 1.74
CA TRP A 39 -15.95 -1.20 2.07
C TRP A 39 -17.15 -0.27 2.31
N SER A 40 -18.06 -0.21 1.33
CA SER A 40 -19.32 0.53 1.38
C SER A 40 -20.20 0.10 2.55
N GLY A 41 -20.24 -1.20 2.84
CA GLY A 41 -20.98 -1.76 3.97
C GLY A 41 -20.40 -1.38 5.33
N LEU A 42 -19.09 -1.13 5.42
CA LEU A 42 -18.43 -0.64 6.63
C LEU A 42 -18.63 0.85 6.85
N ALA A 43 -18.57 1.65 5.79
CA ALA A 43 -18.80 3.09 5.88
C ALA A 43 -20.17 3.43 6.48
N GLY A 44 -21.19 2.59 6.26
CA GLY A 44 -22.51 2.74 6.87
C GLY A 44 -22.65 2.21 8.30
N ARG A 45 -21.60 1.59 8.87
CA ARG A 45 -21.64 0.89 10.18
C ARG A 45 -20.62 1.40 11.19
N ILE A 46 -19.65 2.18 10.75
CA ILE A 46 -18.61 2.78 11.60
C ILE A 46 -19.08 4.17 12.00
N GLU A 47 -19.07 4.47 13.28
CA GLU A 47 -19.31 5.83 13.77
C GLU A 47 -18.08 6.71 13.52
N PRO A 48 -18.26 7.94 13.01
CA PRO A 48 -17.17 8.92 12.95
C PRO A 48 -16.60 9.18 14.35
N ASP A 49 -15.28 9.08 14.49
CA ASP A 49 -14.54 9.41 15.71
C ASP A 49 -13.41 10.36 15.34
N GLN A 50 -13.55 11.64 15.67
CA GLN A 50 -12.53 12.65 15.37
C GLN A 50 -11.30 12.41 16.24
N SER A 51 -10.12 12.42 15.62
CA SER A 51 -8.87 12.32 16.33
C SER A 51 -8.11 13.64 16.35
N PRO A 52 -8.09 14.37 17.48
CA PRO A 52 -7.32 15.62 17.60
C PRO A 52 -5.83 15.45 17.30
N THR A 53 -5.29 14.25 17.53
CA THR A 53 -3.90 13.91 17.20
C THR A 53 -3.67 13.82 15.70
N LEU A 54 -4.58 13.20 14.95
CA LEU A 54 -4.45 13.09 13.49
C LEU A 54 -4.70 14.44 12.81
N GLU A 55 -5.66 15.20 13.31
CA GLU A 55 -5.94 16.57 12.88
C GLU A 55 -4.73 17.48 13.09
N ALA A 56 -4.13 17.48 14.29
CA ALA A 56 -2.95 18.30 14.58
C ALA A 56 -1.73 17.91 13.72
N ALA A 57 -1.53 16.60 13.46
CA ALA A 57 -0.47 16.13 12.58
C ALA A 57 -0.67 16.63 11.14
N GLY A 58 -1.89 16.53 10.61
CA GLY A 58 -2.22 16.98 9.25
C GLY A 58 -2.07 18.49 9.09
N ALA A 59 -2.49 19.27 10.09
CA ALA A 59 -2.36 20.72 10.08
C ALA A 59 -0.88 21.15 10.05
N THR A 60 -0.03 20.44 10.81
CA THR A 60 1.42 20.65 10.84
C THR A 60 2.03 20.31 9.48
N ILE A 61 1.75 19.13 8.93
CA ILE A 61 2.19 18.68 7.60
C ILE A 61 1.81 19.70 6.53
N ARG A 62 0.55 20.14 6.51
CA ARG A 62 0.04 21.10 5.53
C ARG A 62 0.78 22.44 5.63
N THR A 63 0.95 22.96 6.85
CA THR A 63 1.65 24.22 7.10
C THR A 63 3.12 24.16 6.68
N GLU A 64 3.78 23.05 6.95
CA GLU A 64 5.21 22.90 6.66
C GLU A 64 5.50 22.55 5.20
N LEU A 65 4.60 21.86 4.49
CA LEU A 65 4.91 21.32 3.17
C LEU A 65 4.23 22.04 2.00
N ALA A 66 3.16 22.81 2.22
CA ALA A 66 2.41 23.44 1.13
C ALA A 66 3.28 24.28 0.18
N GLU A 67 4.23 25.06 0.71
CA GLU A 67 5.12 25.91 -0.12
C GLU A 67 6.33 25.16 -0.70
N ARG A 68 6.56 23.92 -0.27
CA ARG A 68 7.70 23.08 -0.70
C ARG A 68 7.32 22.12 -1.84
N LEU A 69 6.04 21.97 -2.11
CA LEU A 69 5.52 21.02 -3.09
C LEU A 69 5.11 21.73 -4.38
N ASP A 70 5.67 21.27 -5.50
CA ASP A 70 5.18 21.66 -6.83
C ASP A 70 3.88 20.89 -7.17
N GLY A 71 2.76 21.61 -7.11
CA GLY A 71 1.44 21.07 -7.42
C GLY A 71 1.30 20.58 -8.86
N GLU A 72 1.93 21.24 -9.83
CA GLU A 72 1.84 20.84 -11.25
C GLU A 72 2.59 19.53 -11.51
N VAL A 73 3.74 19.34 -10.84
CA VAL A 73 4.48 18.06 -10.89
C VAL A 73 3.65 16.95 -10.24
N LEU A 74 3.08 17.20 -9.06
CA LEU A 74 2.27 16.23 -8.33
C LEU A 74 1.03 15.80 -9.12
N GLU A 75 0.25 16.75 -9.65
CA GLU A 75 -0.93 16.46 -10.47
C GLU A 75 -0.54 15.64 -11.71
N ARG A 76 0.47 16.10 -12.46
CA ARG A 76 0.89 15.44 -13.71
C ARG A 76 1.35 14.00 -13.48
N GLU A 77 2.20 13.78 -12.48
CA GLU A 77 2.72 12.43 -12.23
C GLU A 77 1.68 11.53 -11.53
N ARG A 78 0.78 12.09 -10.71
CA ARG A 78 -0.39 11.35 -10.18
C ARG A 78 -1.30 10.86 -11.31
N ASP A 79 -1.62 11.71 -12.27
CA ASP A 79 -2.48 11.35 -13.40
C ASP A 79 -1.80 10.31 -14.32
N ARG A 80 -0.48 10.43 -14.51
CA ARG A 80 0.31 9.40 -15.20
C ARG A 80 0.34 8.08 -14.44
N LEU A 81 0.43 8.12 -13.11
CA LEU A 81 0.38 6.93 -12.28
C LEU A 81 -0.97 6.21 -12.43
N ALA A 82 -2.09 6.94 -12.37
CA ALA A 82 -3.41 6.39 -12.64
C ALA A 82 -3.47 5.67 -14.00
N ALA A 83 -3.01 6.34 -15.06
CA ALA A 83 -2.97 5.75 -16.40
C ALA A 83 -2.06 4.51 -16.51
N ARG A 84 -1.02 4.39 -15.66
CA ARG A 84 -0.19 3.17 -15.59
C ARG A 84 -0.87 2.04 -14.84
N ILE A 85 -1.58 2.34 -13.76
CA ILE A 85 -2.34 1.35 -12.99
C ILE A 85 -3.44 0.73 -13.89
N GLU A 86 -4.15 1.55 -14.66
CA GLU A 86 -5.18 1.06 -15.61
C GLU A 86 -4.63 0.07 -16.65
N ARG A 87 -3.33 0.14 -16.95
CA ARG A 87 -2.67 -0.72 -17.94
C ARG A 87 -2.06 -1.99 -17.34
N LEU A 88 -2.21 -2.23 -16.04
CA LEU A 88 -1.74 -3.47 -15.41
C LEU A 88 -2.32 -4.76 -16.02
N PRO A 89 -3.57 -4.80 -16.53
CA PRO A 89 -4.04 -5.97 -17.29
C PRO A 89 -3.18 -6.28 -18.52
N GLU A 90 -2.66 -5.27 -19.22
CA GLU A 90 -1.75 -5.46 -20.37
C GLU A 90 -0.40 -6.06 -19.92
N VAL A 91 0.09 -5.63 -18.75
CA VAL A 91 1.28 -6.23 -18.11
C VAL A 91 1.03 -7.70 -17.80
N ARG A 92 -0.15 -8.03 -17.29
CA ARG A 92 -0.54 -9.41 -17.01
C ARG A 92 -0.59 -10.29 -18.26
N GLU A 93 -1.12 -9.75 -19.35
CA GLU A 93 -1.21 -10.44 -20.66
C GLU A 93 0.15 -10.73 -21.27
N THR A 94 1.17 -9.94 -20.92
CA THR A 94 2.57 -10.16 -21.38
C THR A 94 3.16 -11.44 -20.79
N GLY A 95 2.69 -11.87 -19.61
CA GLY A 95 3.23 -13.03 -18.90
C GLY A 95 4.64 -12.78 -18.38
N VAL A 96 5.54 -13.75 -18.58
CA VAL A 96 6.96 -13.59 -18.21
C VAL A 96 7.64 -12.61 -19.18
N PRO A 97 8.33 -11.57 -18.68
CA PRO A 97 9.07 -10.63 -19.52
C PRO A 97 10.18 -11.33 -20.34
N ASN A 98 10.38 -10.89 -21.58
CA ASN A 98 11.42 -11.44 -22.46
C ASN A 98 12.84 -10.92 -22.15
N GLU A 99 12.94 -9.85 -21.36
CA GLU A 99 14.18 -9.15 -20.99
C GLU A 99 14.13 -8.77 -19.50
N PRO A 100 15.29 -8.53 -18.83
CA PRO A 100 15.34 -8.20 -17.40
C PRO A 100 14.78 -6.81 -17.02
N HIS A 101 14.26 -6.07 -18.00
CA HIS A 101 13.71 -4.72 -17.91
C HIS A 101 12.52 -4.64 -18.86
N GLY A 102 11.42 -4.01 -18.45
CA GLY A 102 10.28 -3.89 -19.35
C GLY A 102 9.01 -3.37 -18.71
N CYS A 103 8.04 -4.25 -18.55
CA CYS A 103 6.66 -3.88 -18.31
C CYS A 103 6.42 -3.39 -16.88
N TYR A 104 7.03 -4.01 -15.87
CA TYR A 104 6.88 -3.56 -14.48
C TYR A 104 7.66 -2.28 -14.21
N GLU A 105 8.89 -2.15 -14.71
CA GLU A 105 9.68 -0.92 -14.63
C GLU A 105 8.92 0.26 -15.24
N ALA A 106 8.34 0.09 -16.44
CA ALA A 106 7.59 1.16 -17.13
C ALA A 106 6.31 1.60 -16.39
N VAL A 107 5.71 0.71 -15.59
CA VAL A 107 4.55 1.07 -14.75
C VAL A 107 4.99 1.88 -13.52
N ALA A 108 6.18 1.60 -12.95
CA ALA A 108 6.72 2.31 -11.80
C ALA A 108 7.28 3.70 -12.13
N ASP A 109 7.59 4.00 -13.39
CA ASP A 109 8.23 5.25 -13.84
C ASP A 109 7.60 6.55 -13.28
N PRO A 110 6.27 6.77 -13.31
CA PRO A 110 5.68 7.98 -12.73
C PRO A 110 5.86 8.04 -11.22
N GLY A 111 5.83 6.89 -10.54
CA GLY A 111 6.08 6.78 -9.12
C GLY A 111 7.52 7.17 -8.73
N TRP A 112 8.51 6.84 -9.56
CA TRP A 112 9.89 7.31 -9.36
C TRP A 112 10.01 8.84 -9.45
N ARG A 113 9.33 9.47 -10.42
CA ARG A 113 9.33 10.94 -10.55
C ARG A 113 8.64 11.62 -9.36
N LEU A 114 7.54 11.05 -8.87
CA LEU A 114 6.90 11.49 -7.62
C LEU A 114 7.85 11.35 -6.44
N TYR A 115 8.50 10.19 -6.29
CA TYR A 115 9.44 9.92 -5.21
C TYR A 115 10.63 10.91 -5.22
N GLU A 116 11.22 11.19 -6.39
CA GLU A 116 12.31 12.15 -6.53
C GLU A 116 11.88 13.56 -6.11
N HIS A 117 10.74 14.03 -6.61
CA HIS A 117 10.16 15.33 -6.24
C HIS A 117 9.93 15.46 -4.73
N LEU A 118 9.33 14.44 -4.11
CA LEU A 118 9.10 14.43 -2.67
C LEU A 118 10.43 14.39 -1.89
N ALA A 119 11.41 13.61 -2.34
CA ALA A 119 12.71 13.51 -1.68
C ALA A 119 13.52 14.82 -1.72
N GLU A 120 13.37 15.63 -2.78
CA GLU A 120 14.04 16.93 -2.88
C GLU A 120 13.48 17.97 -1.90
N GLY A 121 12.21 17.85 -1.51
CA GLY A 121 11.50 18.82 -0.68
C GLY A 121 11.58 18.61 0.84
N GLU A 122 12.48 17.74 1.34
CA GLU A 122 12.50 17.26 2.74
C GLU A 122 11.16 16.63 3.20
N PHE A 123 10.30 16.25 2.25
CA PHE A 123 8.94 15.82 2.53
C PHE A 123 8.90 14.64 3.49
N PHE A 124 9.75 13.65 3.24
CA PHE A 124 9.76 12.42 4.01
C PHE A 124 10.27 12.61 5.43
N GLU A 125 11.27 13.48 5.61
CA GLU A 125 11.81 13.85 6.92
C GLU A 125 10.73 14.53 7.77
N ARG A 126 9.95 15.45 7.19
CA ARG A 126 8.81 16.09 7.87
C ARG A 126 7.70 15.13 8.25
N LEU A 127 7.39 14.18 7.38
CA LEU A 127 6.44 13.13 7.70
C LEU A 127 6.91 12.28 8.89
N ASP A 128 8.20 11.95 8.97
CA ASP A 128 8.76 11.16 10.08
C ASP A 128 8.79 11.92 11.41
N GLU A 129 8.99 13.24 11.36
CA GLU A 129 8.94 14.13 12.53
C GLU A 129 7.50 14.31 13.05
N THR A 130 6.51 14.30 12.16
CA THR A 130 5.14 14.72 12.48
C THR A 130 4.18 13.56 12.68
N LEU A 131 4.30 12.50 11.88
CA LEU A 131 3.34 11.40 11.91
C LEU A 131 3.62 10.45 13.08
N PRO A 132 2.57 9.97 13.77
CA PRO A 132 2.74 8.99 14.82
C PRO A 132 3.25 7.66 14.22
N ARG A 133 4.08 6.94 14.98
CA ARG A 133 4.45 5.57 14.64
C ARG A 133 3.22 4.67 14.49
N PHE A 134 3.36 3.64 13.67
CA PHE A 134 2.37 2.58 13.60
C PHE A 134 2.19 1.90 14.97
N THR A 135 0.93 1.90 15.42
CA THR A 135 0.44 1.15 16.58
C THR A 135 -0.90 0.55 16.18
N PRO A 136 -1.37 -0.53 16.84
CA PRO A 136 -2.68 -1.10 16.53
C PRO A 136 -3.81 -0.07 16.56
N THR A 137 -3.83 0.81 17.57
CA THR A 137 -4.82 1.89 17.68
C THR A 137 -4.71 2.92 16.56
N HIS A 138 -3.49 3.29 16.15
CA HIS A 138 -3.31 4.26 15.06
C HIS A 138 -3.73 3.68 13.71
N ILE A 139 -3.43 2.40 13.45
CA ILE A 139 -3.83 1.70 12.23
C ILE A 139 -5.34 1.53 12.17
N GLU A 140 -5.97 1.13 13.29
CA GLU A 140 -7.43 1.06 13.40
C GLU A 140 -8.08 2.41 13.06
N ARG A 141 -7.63 3.51 13.68
CA ARG A 141 -8.17 4.84 13.43
C ARG A 141 -7.97 5.29 11.99
N THR A 142 -6.78 5.07 11.44
CA THR A 142 -6.47 5.39 10.04
C THR A 142 -7.35 4.60 9.08
N ALA A 143 -7.56 3.30 9.34
CA ALA A 143 -8.42 2.45 8.54
C ALA A 143 -9.90 2.88 8.62
N ARG A 144 -10.38 3.29 9.80
CA ARG A 144 -11.71 3.88 9.97
C ARG A 144 -11.86 5.16 9.17
N GLU A 145 -10.92 6.10 9.30
CA GLU A 145 -10.97 7.37 8.58
C GLU A 145 -10.94 7.16 7.07
N LEU A 146 -10.08 6.25 6.59
CA LEU A 146 -10.01 5.89 5.18
C LEU A 146 -11.36 5.40 4.64
N VAL A 147 -12.06 4.52 5.39
CA VAL A 147 -13.38 3.99 5.02
C VAL A 147 -14.44 5.09 4.98
N LEU A 148 -14.42 6.01 5.93
CA LEU A 148 -15.37 7.11 6.05
C LEU A 148 -15.10 8.25 5.04
N THR A 149 -13.88 8.34 4.51
CA THR A 149 -13.46 9.41 3.61
C THR A 149 -13.84 9.12 2.16
N THR A 150 -14.95 9.71 1.71
CA THR A 150 -15.42 9.57 0.32
C THR A 150 -14.35 9.97 -0.72
N PRO A 151 -13.59 11.08 -0.57
CA PRO A 151 -12.55 11.43 -1.53
C PRO A 151 -11.46 10.36 -1.70
N LEU A 152 -11.04 9.68 -0.63
CA LEU A 152 -9.97 8.68 -0.67
C LEU A 152 -10.47 7.35 -1.24
N SER A 153 -11.71 6.96 -0.92
CA SER A 153 -12.36 5.81 -1.56
C SER A 153 -12.53 6.04 -3.07
N ALA A 154 -13.00 7.23 -3.46
CA ALA A 154 -13.13 7.61 -4.87
C ALA A 154 -11.78 7.64 -5.60
N ALA A 155 -10.71 8.09 -4.94
CA ALA A 155 -9.37 8.06 -5.52
C ALA A 155 -8.90 6.62 -5.86
N LEU A 156 -9.29 5.61 -5.07
CA LEU A 156 -9.01 4.22 -5.40
C LEU A 156 -9.88 3.71 -6.57
N ASP A 157 -11.15 4.14 -6.63
CA ASP A 157 -12.04 3.83 -7.76
C ASP A 157 -11.48 4.40 -9.07
N ASP A 158 -10.95 5.63 -9.04
CA ASP A 158 -10.37 6.33 -10.20
C ASP A 158 -9.16 5.61 -10.80
N VAL A 159 -8.47 4.76 -10.02
CA VAL A 159 -7.35 3.92 -10.51
C VAL A 159 -7.74 2.45 -10.63
N GLY A 160 -9.04 2.17 -10.68
CA GLY A 160 -9.59 0.87 -11.03
C GLY A 160 -9.60 -0.16 -9.92
N PHE A 161 -9.51 0.23 -8.64
CA PHE A 161 -9.77 -0.71 -7.54
C PHE A 161 -11.26 -1.00 -7.44
N ASP A 162 -11.63 -2.28 -7.58
CA ASP A 162 -13.00 -2.71 -7.33
C ASP A 162 -13.28 -2.82 -5.82
N GLU A 163 -14.56 -2.96 -5.46
CA GLU A 163 -14.99 -3.08 -4.07
C GLU A 163 -14.31 -4.23 -3.31
N SER A 164 -14.03 -5.34 -4.02
CA SER A 164 -13.35 -6.50 -3.43
C SER A 164 -11.88 -6.22 -3.15
N GLU A 165 -11.21 -5.52 -4.06
CA GLU A 165 -9.80 -5.11 -3.92
C GLU A 165 -9.64 -4.07 -2.80
N LYS A 166 -10.53 -3.05 -2.74
CA LYS A 166 -10.55 -2.09 -1.63
C LYS A 166 -10.76 -2.77 -0.28
N THR A 167 -11.68 -3.73 -0.23
CA THR A 167 -11.94 -4.51 0.99
C THR A 167 -10.74 -5.38 1.37
N ALA A 168 -10.11 -6.06 0.42
CA ALA A 168 -8.92 -6.87 0.67
C ALA A 168 -7.76 -6.04 1.21
N LEU A 169 -7.54 -4.85 0.66
CA LEU A 169 -6.54 -3.90 1.13
C LEU A 169 -6.81 -3.47 2.58
N LEU A 170 -8.05 -3.14 2.90
CA LEU A 170 -8.45 -2.77 4.26
C LEU A 170 -8.23 -3.91 5.26
N ILE A 171 -8.56 -5.14 4.86
CA ILE A 171 -8.33 -6.34 5.66
C ILE A 171 -6.85 -6.54 5.91
N ALA A 172 -6.02 -6.46 4.88
CA ALA A 172 -4.59 -6.68 5.01
C ALA A 172 -3.98 -5.63 5.97
N VAL A 173 -4.29 -4.35 5.78
CA VAL A 173 -3.79 -3.28 6.66
C VAL A 173 -4.28 -3.41 8.11
N ALA A 174 -5.59 -3.61 8.32
CA ALA A 174 -6.14 -3.68 9.68
C ALA A 174 -5.71 -4.95 10.43
N ASN A 175 -5.61 -6.08 9.73
CA ASN A 175 -5.25 -7.36 10.34
C ASN A 175 -3.75 -7.51 10.59
N ASP A 176 -2.89 -6.81 9.84
CA ASP A 176 -1.42 -6.83 9.97
C ASP A 176 -0.87 -5.73 10.87
N ALA A 177 -1.70 -5.16 11.75
CA ALA A 177 -1.30 -4.05 12.61
C ALA A 177 -0.04 -4.31 13.45
N ASP A 178 0.15 -5.54 13.94
CA ASP A 178 1.34 -5.93 14.70
C ASP A 178 2.60 -6.04 13.84
N ARG A 179 2.46 -6.40 12.55
CA ARG A 179 3.59 -6.41 11.60
C ARG A 179 3.95 -4.99 11.21
N LEU A 180 2.95 -4.16 10.88
CA LEU A 180 3.13 -2.74 10.58
C LEU A 180 3.76 -1.97 11.74
N ALA A 181 3.46 -2.33 13.00
CA ALA A 181 4.09 -1.73 14.17
C ALA A 181 5.62 -1.96 14.27
N ARG A 182 6.18 -2.89 13.49
CA ARG A 182 7.65 -3.10 13.38
C ARG A 182 8.31 -2.09 12.44
N TRP A 183 7.53 -1.43 11.60
CA TRP A 183 7.98 -0.35 10.75
C TRP A 183 7.96 0.96 11.53
N VAL A 184 9.10 1.30 12.10
CA VAL A 184 9.26 2.46 13.00
C VAL A 184 9.87 3.64 12.23
N PRO A 185 9.41 4.89 12.45
CA PRO A 185 10.11 6.11 12.02
C PRO A 185 11.61 6.07 12.38
N SER A 186 12.48 6.59 11.52
CA SER A 186 13.93 6.49 11.72
C SER A 186 14.37 7.20 13.00
N ASN A 187 13.75 8.33 13.33
CA ASN A 187 13.94 9.09 14.57
C ASN A 187 13.44 8.38 15.85
N GLN A 188 12.76 7.24 15.72
CA GLN A 188 12.19 6.45 16.82
C GLN A 188 12.79 5.05 16.92
N ILE A 189 13.82 4.73 16.12
CA ILE A 189 14.54 3.45 16.25
C ILE A 189 15.29 3.45 17.59
N PRO A 190 15.16 2.38 18.42
CA PRO A 190 15.85 2.32 19.70
C PRO A 190 17.38 2.36 19.56
N ASP A 191 18.04 3.00 20.53
CA ASP A 191 19.50 2.95 20.65
C ASP A 191 20.02 1.52 20.84
N GLY A 192 21.21 1.24 20.32
CA GLY A 192 21.91 -0.03 20.54
C GLY A 192 21.51 -1.19 19.62
N VAL A 193 20.80 -0.90 18.51
CA VAL A 193 20.62 -1.87 17.41
C VAL A 193 21.94 -2.11 16.65
N GLU A 194 22.05 -3.24 15.96
CA GLU A 194 23.29 -3.68 15.30
C GLU A 194 23.73 -2.80 14.11
N PHE A 195 22.82 -2.00 13.57
CA PHE A 195 23.06 -1.16 12.39
C PHE A 195 23.07 0.33 12.74
N ASP A 196 23.71 1.11 11.87
CA ASP A 196 23.77 2.56 11.98
C ASP A 196 22.40 3.20 11.67
N THR A 197 21.73 3.70 12.70
CA THR A 197 20.41 4.31 12.61
C THR A 197 20.42 5.65 11.89
N GLU A 198 21.55 6.36 11.84
CA GLU A 198 21.68 7.66 11.15
C GLU A 198 21.56 7.52 9.63
N THR A 199 21.84 6.32 9.10
CA THR A 199 21.74 6.03 7.67
C THR A 199 20.38 5.50 7.24
N VAL A 200 19.47 5.25 8.19
CA VAL A 200 18.14 4.71 7.90
C VAL A 200 17.23 5.81 7.36
N PRO A 201 16.73 5.71 6.11
CA PRO A 201 15.84 6.72 5.58
C PRO A 201 14.52 6.79 6.35
N PRO A 202 13.81 7.93 6.32
CA PRO A 202 12.48 8.07 6.90
C PRO A 202 11.52 6.93 6.51
N LEU A 203 10.57 6.58 7.39
CA LEU A 203 9.66 5.45 7.17
C LEU A 203 8.93 5.54 5.83
N HIS A 204 8.33 6.69 5.55
CA HIS A 204 7.54 6.95 4.34
C HIS A 204 8.41 6.86 3.08
N ARG A 205 9.68 7.29 3.18
CA ARG A 205 10.66 7.16 2.09
C ARG A 205 11.02 5.71 1.83
N ARG A 206 11.25 4.93 2.89
CA ARG A 206 11.54 3.48 2.78
C ARG A 206 10.35 2.72 2.21
N ALA A 207 9.13 3.03 2.64
CA ALA A 207 7.92 2.38 2.12
C ALA A 207 7.73 2.68 0.62
N MET A 208 7.74 3.95 0.22
CA MET A 208 7.53 4.33 -1.19
C MET A 208 8.69 3.87 -2.08
N GLY A 209 9.93 4.15 -1.69
CA GLY A 209 11.12 3.75 -2.45
C GLY A 209 11.26 2.22 -2.54
N GLY A 210 10.98 1.51 -1.43
CA GLY A 210 10.96 0.06 -1.40
C GLY A 210 9.94 -0.54 -2.35
N ALA A 211 8.70 -0.02 -2.35
CA ALA A 211 7.65 -0.44 -3.27
C ALA A 211 8.08 -0.29 -4.74
N LEU A 212 8.65 0.86 -5.10
CA LEU A 212 9.14 1.12 -6.45
C LEU A 212 10.33 0.22 -6.84
N LEU A 213 11.22 -0.09 -5.91
CA LEU A 213 12.34 -1.03 -6.12
C LEU A 213 11.84 -2.46 -6.33
N TRP A 214 10.86 -2.90 -5.54
CA TRP A 214 10.25 -4.22 -5.69
C TRP A 214 9.58 -4.37 -7.05
N ILE A 215 8.77 -3.38 -7.45
CA ILE A 215 8.12 -3.39 -8.77
C ILE A 215 9.16 -3.42 -9.88
N ARG A 216 10.19 -2.57 -9.81
CA ARG A 216 11.29 -2.58 -10.79
C ARG A 216 12.05 -3.91 -10.84
N GLY A 217 12.17 -4.59 -9.70
CA GLY A 217 12.82 -5.88 -9.59
C GLY A 217 12.03 -7.04 -10.22
N LEU A 218 10.71 -6.89 -10.43
CA LEU A 218 9.86 -7.96 -10.95
C LEU A 218 10.24 -8.39 -12.35
N ASP A 219 10.56 -7.45 -13.25
CA ASP A 219 10.94 -7.78 -14.62
C ASP A 219 12.11 -8.79 -14.63
N ARG A 220 13.16 -8.46 -13.88
CA ARG A 220 14.35 -9.30 -13.74
C ARG A 220 14.06 -10.62 -13.05
N HIS A 221 13.29 -10.61 -11.97
CA HIS A 221 12.99 -11.81 -11.19
C HIS A 221 12.20 -12.83 -12.01
N LEU A 222 11.13 -12.39 -12.66
CA LEU A 222 10.28 -13.26 -13.48
C LEU A 222 11.05 -13.80 -14.68
N TRP A 223 11.85 -12.95 -15.34
CA TRP A 223 12.71 -13.38 -16.45
C TRP A 223 13.74 -14.44 -16.02
N GLN A 224 14.43 -14.24 -14.88
CA GLN A 224 15.43 -15.19 -14.39
C GLN A 224 14.84 -16.52 -13.92
N ASN A 225 13.58 -16.51 -13.47
CA ASN A 225 12.90 -17.66 -12.90
C ASN A 225 11.78 -18.21 -13.80
N GLU A 226 11.78 -17.91 -15.10
CA GLU A 226 10.71 -18.26 -16.06
C GLU A 226 10.20 -19.70 -15.89
N VAL A 227 11.12 -20.66 -15.72
CA VAL A 227 10.79 -22.10 -15.60
C VAL A 227 10.05 -22.47 -14.31
N LEU A 228 10.06 -21.61 -13.30
CA LEU A 228 9.41 -21.80 -12.01
C LEU A 228 8.09 -21.01 -11.89
N VAL A 229 7.90 -20.00 -12.74
CA VAL A 229 6.75 -19.08 -12.70
C VAL A 229 5.47 -19.80 -13.16
N THR A 230 4.39 -19.62 -12.40
CA THR A 230 3.04 -20.09 -12.74
C THR A 230 2.11 -18.93 -13.05
N GLU A 231 0.91 -19.21 -13.55
CA GLU A 231 -0.12 -18.18 -13.76
C GLU A 231 -0.50 -17.48 -12.44
N GLU A 232 -0.52 -18.23 -11.33
CA GLU A 232 -0.80 -17.69 -10.00
C GLU A 232 0.29 -16.72 -9.54
N VAL A 233 1.57 -17.02 -9.83
CA VAL A 233 2.69 -16.10 -9.54
C VAL A 233 2.56 -14.81 -10.36
N LEU A 234 2.14 -14.91 -11.63
CA LEU A 234 1.91 -13.73 -12.49
C LEU A 234 0.71 -12.90 -12.02
N ASP A 235 -0.38 -13.55 -11.62
CA ASP A 235 -1.53 -12.88 -11.03
C ASP A 235 -1.15 -12.14 -9.74
N ALA A 236 -0.42 -12.81 -8.85
CA ALA A 236 0.06 -12.21 -7.60
C ALA A 236 1.01 -11.03 -7.86
N ALA A 237 1.93 -11.15 -8.82
CA ALA A 237 2.85 -10.08 -9.19
C ALA A 237 2.10 -8.82 -9.65
N VAL A 238 1.06 -8.97 -10.46
CA VAL A 238 0.24 -7.84 -10.92
C VAL A 238 -0.64 -7.28 -9.79
N ALA A 239 -1.28 -8.14 -8.99
CA ALA A 239 -2.12 -7.72 -7.87
C ALA A 239 -1.33 -6.93 -6.80
N HIS A 240 -0.13 -7.39 -6.44
CA HIS A 240 0.72 -6.70 -5.47
C HIS A 240 1.36 -5.44 -6.04
N THR A 241 1.67 -5.42 -7.35
CA THR A 241 2.06 -4.20 -8.05
C THR A 241 0.93 -3.16 -7.99
N LYS A 242 -0.32 -3.55 -8.27
CA LYS A 242 -1.49 -2.69 -8.16
C LYS A 242 -1.63 -2.14 -6.74
N THR A 243 -1.56 -3.00 -5.72
CA THR A 243 -1.62 -2.63 -4.31
C THR A 243 -0.58 -1.57 -3.94
N MET A 244 0.69 -1.82 -4.26
CA MET A 244 1.78 -0.89 -3.98
C MET A 244 1.61 0.47 -4.67
N LEU A 245 1.18 0.48 -5.93
CA LEU A 245 0.92 1.72 -6.69
C LEU A 245 -0.34 2.44 -6.19
N GLY A 246 -1.36 1.71 -5.74
CA GLY A 246 -2.55 2.30 -5.10
C GLY A 246 -2.19 3.02 -3.81
N GLY A 247 -1.33 2.44 -2.97
CA GLY A 247 -0.80 3.12 -1.79
C GLY A 247 0.02 4.37 -2.15
N LEU A 248 0.82 4.32 -3.22
CA LEU A 248 1.53 5.48 -3.76
C LEU A 248 0.56 6.57 -4.24
N PHE A 249 -0.52 6.18 -4.93
CA PHE A 249 -1.53 7.08 -5.44
C PHE A 249 -2.30 7.79 -4.33
N LEU A 250 -2.60 7.12 -3.22
CA LEU A 250 -3.19 7.74 -2.02
C LEU A 250 -2.28 8.83 -1.45
N SER A 251 -0.99 8.51 -1.26
CA SER A 251 0.01 9.48 -0.79
C SER A 251 0.17 10.64 -1.76
N ALA A 252 0.22 10.38 -3.07
CA ALA A 252 0.30 11.41 -4.11
C ALA A 252 -0.95 12.31 -4.12
N THR A 253 -2.13 11.74 -3.88
CA THR A 253 -3.39 12.48 -3.78
C THR A 253 -3.37 13.46 -2.61
N ALA A 254 -2.88 13.03 -1.44
CA ALA A 254 -2.75 13.91 -0.28
C ALA A 254 -1.69 15.00 -0.48
N ALA A 255 -0.51 14.65 -1.02
CA ALA A 255 0.53 15.63 -1.33
C ALA A 255 0.03 16.67 -2.34
N CYS A 256 -0.67 16.22 -3.39
CA CYS A 256 -1.30 17.09 -4.37
C CYS A 256 -2.34 18.01 -3.71
N ASP A 257 -3.19 17.49 -2.82
CA ASP A 257 -4.19 18.30 -2.10
C ASP A 257 -3.55 19.40 -1.25
N ILE A 258 -2.44 19.09 -0.58
CA ILE A 258 -1.65 20.07 0.20
C ILE A 258 -1.13 21.20 -0.70
N ALA A 259 -0.63 20.86 -1.90
CA ALA A 259 -0.01 21.81 -2.81
C ALA A 259 -1.02 22.67 -3.61
N THR A 260 -2.28 22.25 -3.71
CA THR A 260 -3.24 22.82 -4.68
C THR A 260 -4.58 23.21 -4.06
N THR A 261 -5.42 22.23 -3.73
CA THR A 261 -6.87 22.45 -3.53
C THR A 261 -7.29 22.60 -2.08
N GLY A 262 -6.59 21.96 -1.14
CA GLY A 262 -6.99 21.94 0.28
C GLY A 262 -8.40 21.40 0.54
N ARG A 263 -8.83 20.38 -0.22
CA ARG A 263 -10.14 19.73 -0.09
C ARG A 263 -10.17 18.67 1.01
N LEU A 264 -9.04 18.01 1.27
CA LEU A 264 -8.95 17.04 2.37
C LEU A 264 -8.89 17.80 3.69
N THR A 265 -9.59 17.30 4.71
CA THR A 265 -9.35 17.78 6.08
C THR A 265 -7.95 17.36 6.54
N ASP A 266 -7.44 17.98 7.59
CA ASP A 266 -6.12 17.64 8.12
C ASP A 266 -6.06 16.19 8.63
N GLU A 267 -7.14 15.71 9.25
CA GLU A 267 -7.28 14.30 9.64
C GLU A 267 -7.21 13.36 8.41
N GLN A 268 -7.85 13.74 7.29
CA GLN A 268 -7.83 12.97 6.04
C GLN A 268 -6.45 12.97 5.37
N VAL A 269 -5.71 14.08 5.46
CA VAL A 269 -4.31 14.14 4.99
C VAL A 269 -3.47 13.13 5.77
N THR A 270 -3.57 13.13 7.09
CA THR A 270 -2.87 12.17 7.94
C THR A 270 -3.27 10.74 7.60
N ALA A 271 -4.57 10.47 7.47
CA ALA A 271 -5.08 9.14 7.15
C ALA A 271 -4.58 8.66 5.78
N ALA A 272 -4.54 9.54 4.77
CA ALA A 272 -4.06 9.20 3.43
C ALA A 272 -2.59 8.80 3.42
N PHE A 273 -1.72 9.52 4.14
CA PHE A 273 -0.29 9.16 4.22
C PHE A 273 -0.06 7.89 5.03
N ALA A 274 -0.72 7.75 6.18
CA ALA A 274 -0.60 6.56 7.01
C ALA A 274 -1.15 5.31 6.30
N ALA A 275 -2.31 5.40 5.66
CA ALA A 275 -2.90 4.32 4.88
C ALA A 275 -2.06 4.00 3.65
N GLY A 276 -1.68 5.00 2.85
CA GLY A 276 -0.87 4.81 1.65
C GLY A 276 0.44 4.09 1.96
N THR A 277 1.10 4.49 3.04
CA THR A 277 2.34 3.86 3.54
C THR A 277 2.10 2.43 4.02
N ALA A 278 1.05 2.18 4.80
CA ALA A 278 0.71 0.84 5.26
C ALA A 278 0.42 -0.11 4.10
N VAL A 279 -0.34 0.36 3.10
CA VAL A 279 -0.65 -0.39 1.87
C VAL A 279 0.62 -0.73 1.09
N GLN A 280 1.53 0.23 0.93
CA GLN A 280 2.82 -0.01 0.29
C GLN A 280 3.64 -1.06 1.02
N ILE A 281 3.70 -1.01 2.35
CA ILE A 281 4.45 -1.98 3.17
C ILE A 281 3.85 -3.38 3.03
N VAL A 282 2.54 -3.51 3.22
CA VAL A 282 1.84 -4.80 3.08
C VAL A 282 2.05 -5.38 1.69
N GLY A 283 1.88 -4.58 0.63
CA GLY A 283 2.09 -5.03 -0.74
C GLY A 283 3.51 -5.55 -0.99
N GLN A 284 4.53 -4.92 -0.41
CA GLN A 284 5.92 -5.40 -0.50
C GLN A 284 6.11 -6.73 0.23
N GLU A 285 5.58 -6.84 1.45
CA GLU A 285 5.74 -8.05 2.24
C GLU A 285 4.99 -9.23 1.61
N GLU A 286 3.77 -9.04 1.09
CA GLU A 286 3.02 -10.11 0.44
C GLU A 286 3.64 -10.50 -0.92
N LEU A 287 4.13 -9.53 -1.71
CA LEU A 287 4.86 -9.81 -2.95
C LEU A 287 6.08 -10.71 -2.71
N LEU A 288 6.84 -10.44 -1.64
CA LEU A 288 8.00 -11.23 -1.28
C LEU A 288 7.63 -12.71 -1.08
N HIS A 289 6.54 -12.97 -0.36
CA HIS A 289 6.11 -14.34 -0.03
C HIS A 289 5.44 -15.05 -1.20
N GLU A 290 4.64 -14.35 -2.01
CA GLU A 290 3.83 -14.98 -3.06
C GLU A 290 4.53 -15.04 -4.43
N VAL A 291 5.55 -14.20 -4.66
CA VAL A 291 6.21 -14.09 -5.96
C VAL A 291 7.71 -14.40 -5.89
N PHE A 292 8.40 -13.92 -4.85
CA PHE A 292 9.85 -14.09 -4.75
C PHE A 292 10.26 -15.39 -4.06
N TYR A 293 9.50 -15.83 -3.05
CA TYR A 293 9.72 -17.12 -2.38
C TYR A 293 9.02 -18.26 -3.11
N VAL A 294 9.55 -18.63 -4.28
CA VAL A 294 9.05 -19.79 -5.03
C VAL A 294 9.48 -21.08 -4.33
N THR A 295 8.52 -21.81 -3.74
CA THR A 295 8.73 -23.06 -3.01
C THR A 295 8.49 -24.29 -3.90
N ASP A 296 8.83 -25.48 -3.39
CA ASP A 296 8.56 -26.74 -4.10
C ASP A 296 7.06 -26.99 -4.32
N GLU A 297 6.20 -26.48 -3.44
CA GLU A 297 4.74 -26.59 -3.58
C GLU A 297 4.15 -25.63 -4.61
N THR A 298 4.78 -24.47 -4.81
CA THR A 298 4.23 -23.35 -5.61
C THR A 298 4.86 -23.22 -6.99
N ARG A 299 6.03 -23.83 -7.22
CA ARG A 299 6.71 -23.78 -8.53
C ARG A 299 5.99 -24.58 -9.61
N ALA A 300 6.21 -24.18 -10.85
CA ALA A 300 5.79 -24.95 -12.01
C ALA A 300 6.31 -26.41 -11.97
N PRO A 301 5.51 -27.40 -12.41
CA PRO A 301 5.92 -28.81 -12.40
C PRO A 301 7.18 -29.05 -13.23
N SER A 302 8.09 -29.87 -12.69
CA SER A 302 9.29 -30.29 -13.43
C SER A 302 8.91 -31.12 -14.67
N LYS A 303 9.43 -30.72 -15.83
CA LYS A 303 9.30 -31.47 -17.09
C LYS A 303 10.20 -32.72 -17.17
N LEU A 304 11.02 -32.99 -16.15
CA LEU A 304 11.95 -34.13 -16.08
C LEU A 304 11.35 -35.37 -15.37
N ARG A 305 10.02 -35.46 -15.25
CA ARG A 305 9.32 -36.64 -14.69
C ARG A 305 8.88 -37.62 -15.77
#